data_AF-A0A4Q9R3N4-F1
#
_entry.id   AF-A0A4Q9R3N4-F1
#
_cell.length_a   1.000
_cell.length_b   1.000
_cell.length_c   1.000
_cell.angle_alpha   90.00
_cell.angle_beta   90.00
_cell.angle_gamma   90.00
#
_symmetry.space_group_name_H-M   'P 1'
#
loop_
_entity.id
_entity.type
_entity.pdbx_description
1 polymer ?
#
loop_
_entity_poly.entity_id
_entity_poly.type
_entity_poly.pdbx_seq_one_letter_code
_entity_poly.pdbx_strand_id
1 'polypeptide(L)' 'MQAQGAAQRRQAVVERILVQPNQAVKSGEPLVQLDRRELESRLESARQTLAA' A
#
# COMPACT_ATOMS: atom_id res chain seq x y z
N MET A 1 23.24 -9.77 -2.72
CA MET A 1 22.35 -8.70 -2.25
C MET A 1 21.43 -8.28 -3.40
N GLN A 2 20.22 -8.82 -3.49
CA GLN A 2 19.19 -8.32 -4.41
C GLN A 2 17.93 -8.06 -3.59
N ALA A 3 17.63 -6.79 -3.36
CA ALA A 3 16.38 -6.36 -2.75
C ALA A 3 15.26 -6.60 -3.77
N GLN A 4 14.60 -7.75 -3.67
CA GLN A 4 13.35 -8.01 -4.39
C GLN A 4 12.25 -7.17 -3.76
N GLY A 5 12.19 -5.88 -4.12
CA GLY A 5 11.01 -5.04 -3.97
C GLY A 5 9.96 -5.48 -5.01
N ALA A 6 9.52 -6.73 -4.96
CA ALA A 6 8.36 -7.15 -5.73
C ALA A 6 7.16 -6.43 -5.12
N ALA A 7 6.70 -5.38 -5.80
CA ALA A 7 5.39 -4.79 -5.55
C ALA A 7 4.35 -5.87 -5.84
N GLN A 8 4.14 -6.76 -4.87
CA GLN A 8 3.10 -7.77 -4.89
C GLN A 8 1.80 -6.97 -4.92
N ARG A 9 1.14 -6.91 -6.08
CA ARG A 9 -0.18 -6.31 -6.21
C ARG A 9 -1.14 -7.14 -5.35
N ARG A 10 -1.30 -6.71 -4.10
CA ARG A 10 -2.24 -7.33 -3.17
C ARG A 10 -3.63 -6.89 -3.54
N GLN A 11 -4.57 -7.81 -3.42
CA GLN A 11 -5.98 -7.47 -3.39
C GLN A 11 -6.21 -6.66 -2.12
N ALA A 12 -6.53 -5.39 -2.29
CA ALA A 12 -6.79 -4.45 -1.20
C ALA A 12 -8.08 -3.70 -1.50
N VAL A 13 -8.87 -3.45 -0.47
CA VAL A 13 -10.10 -2.69 -0.60
C VAL A 13 -9.74 -1.21 -0.71
N VAL A 14 -10.34 -0.50 -1.67
CA VAL A 14 -10.21 0.94 -1.80
C VAL A 14 -11.05 1.59 -0.71
N GLU A 15 -10.40 2.30 0.21
CA GLU A 15 -11.08 3.07 1.26
C GLU A 15 -11.64 4.37 0.67
N ARG A 16 -10.87 5.04 -0.20
CA ARG A 16 -11.29 6.26 -0.88
C ARG A 16 -10.52 6.51 -2.18
N ILE A 17 -11.21 7.13 -3.13
CA ILE A 17 -10.62 7.67 -4.35
C ILE A 17 -10.29 9.14 -4.11
N LEU A 18 -9.06 9.55 -4.42
CA LEU A 18 -8.55 10.91 -4.15
C LEU A 18 -8.59 11.82 -5.37
N VAL A 19 -8.97 11.27 -6.53
CA VAL A 19 -8.97 11.95 -7.82
C VAL A 19 -10.33 11.90 -8.48
N GLN A 20 -10.59 12.84 -9.37
CA GLN A 20 -11.79 12.91 -10.19
C GLN A 20 -11.53 12.38 -11.60
N PRO A 21 -12.56 11.94 -12.34
CA PRO A 21 -12.42 11.56 -13.75
C PRO A 21 -11.82 12.70 -14.58
N ASN A 22 -10.86 12.38 -15.44
CA ASN A 22 -10.15 13.32 -16.32
C ASN A 22 -9.32 14.40 -15.59
N GLN A 23 -9.12 14.27 -14.28
CA GLN A 23 -8.23 15.15 -13.54
C GLN A 23 -6.77 14.86 -13.94
N ALA A 24 -6.02 15.91 -14.28
CA ALA A 24 -4.58 15.80 -14.52
C ALA A 24 -3.87 15.50 -13.20
N VAL A 25 -3.00 14.50 -13.20
CA VAL A 25 -2.22 14.04 -12.04
C VAL A 25 -0.73 14.01 -12.37
N LYS A 26 0.12 14.19 -11.36
CA LYS A 26 1.58 14.15 -11.51
C LYS A 26 2.16 12.80 -11.08
N SER A 27 3.37 12.51 -11.53
CA SER A 27 4.09 11.32 -11.07
C SER A 27 4.30 11.36 -9.55
N GLY A 28 4.01 10.25 -8.88
CA GLY A 28 4.06 10.13 -7.42
C GLY A 28 2.82 10.66 -6.69
N GLU A 29 1.83 11.21 -7.40
CA GLU A 29 0.60 11.69 -6.79
C GLU A 29 -0.33 10.52 -6.41
N PRO A 30 -0.84 10.48 -5.17
CA PRO A 30 -1.70 9.40 -4.72
C PRO A 30 -3.07 9.48 -5.39
N LEU A 31 -3.47 8.41 -6.09
CA LEU A 31 -4.76 8.34 -6.78
C LEU A 31 -5.86 7.75 -5.91
N VAL A 32 -5.49 6.77 -5.10
CA VAL A 32 -6.40 6.00 -4.24
C VAL A 32 -5.73 5.75 -2.90
N GLN A 33 -6.54 5.66 -1.86
CA GLN A 33 -6.11 5.17 -0.57
C GLN A 33 -6.75 3.80 -0.36
N LEU A 34 -5.90 2.84 -0.02
CA LEU A 34 -6.29 1.48 0.32
C LEU A 34 -6.55 1.39 1.83
N ASP A 35 -7.42 0.48 2.24
CA ASP A 35 -7.58 0.17 3.66
C ASP A 35 -6.24 -0.33 4.23
N ARG A 36 -5.79 0.36 5.29
CA ARG A 36 -4.47 0.12 5.91
C ARG A 36 -4.51 -0.88 7.04
N ARG A 37 -5.68 -1.23 7.59
CA ARG A 37 -5.79 -1.98 8.85
C ARG A 37 -5.14 -3.36 8.73
N GLU A 38 -5.43 -4.06 7.64
CA GLU A 38 -4.87 -5.39 7.40
C GLU A 38 -3.36 -5.32 7.08
N LEU A 39 -2.93 -4.29 6.34
CA LEU A 39 -1.51 -4.11 6.02
C LEU A 39 -0.69 -3.78 7.26
N GLU A 40 -1.20 -2.92 8.14
CA GLU A 40 -0.57 -2.54 9.40
C GLU A 40 -0.50 -3.71 10.37
N SER A 41 -1.59 -4.49 10.50
CA SER A 41 -1.60 -5.69 11.32
C SER A 41 -0.53 -6.70 10.87
N ARG A 42 -0.43 -6.96 9.56
CA ARG A 42 0.60 -7.88 9.02
C ARG A 42 2.02 -7.33 9.18
N LEU A 43 2.22 -6.03 9.00
CA LEU A 43 3.52 -5.39 9.20
C LEU A 43 3.96 -5.54 10.66
N GLU A 44 3.04 -5.35 11.59
CA GLU A 44 3.31 -5.47 13.01
C GLU A 44 3.63 -6.91 13.40
N SER A 45 2.88 -7.90 12.91
CA SER A 45 3.24 -9.31 13.09
C SER A 45 4.63 -9.63 12.54
N ALA A 46 4.99 -9.13 11.35
CA ALA A 46 6.31 -9.35 10.76
C ALA A 46 7.43 -8.70 11.57
N ARG A 47 7.21 -7.51 12.13
CA ARG A 47 8.15 -6.85 13.05
C ARG A 47 8.36 -7.65 14.32
N GLN A 48 7.28 -8.19 14.89
CA GLN A 48 7.35 -9.03 16.09
C GLN A 48 8.10 -10.34 15.81
N THR A 49 7.85 -10.99 14.66
CA THR A 49 8.62 -12.16 14.24
C THR A 49 10.10 -11.84 14.02
N LEU A 50 10.43 -10.67 13.49
CA LEU A 50 11.82 -10.27 13.27
C LEU A 50 12.58 -9.95 14.56
N ALA A 51 11.87 -9.44 15.57
CA ALA A 51 12.46 -9.08 16.87
C ALA A 51 12.63 -10.27 17.83
N ALA A 52 12.09 -11.44 17.49
CA ALA A 52 12.19 -12.69 18.26
C ALA A 52 13.36 -13.56 17.77
#